data_AF-A0A7C9HPX4-F1
#
_entry.id   AF-A0A7C9HPX4-F1
#
_cell.length_a   1.000
_cell.length_b   1.000
_cell.length_c   1.000
_cell.angle_alpha   90.00
_cell.angle_beta   90.00
_cell.angle_gamma   90.00
#
_symmetry.space_group_name_H-M   'P 1'
#
loop_
_entity.id
_entity.type
_entity.pdbx_description
1 polymer ?
#
loop_
_entity_poly.entity_id
_entity_poly.type
_entity_poly.pdbx_seq_one_letter_code
_entity_poly.pdbx_strand_id
1 'polypeptide(L)'
;MARELDWSNARRGAVIATPGKTRITIYIDDDVLDAFRDRAEAEGRGYQTAMNEALRRSLVASASKHEALLARLQSAIAGVLEGVRIVDAPKPRPVTKRSPRGGAVTKATKPRKR
;
A
#
# COMPACT_ATOMS: atom_id res chain seq x y z
N MET A 1 -53.07 -29.03 7.05
CA MET A 1 -52.65 -30.23 7.80
C MET A 1 -51.14 -30.39 7.63
N ALA A 2 -50.34 -29.90 8.59
CA ALA A 2 -48.89 -30.09 8.56
C ALA A 2 -48.58 -31.55 8.92
N ARG A 3 -47.73 -32.22 8.14
CA ARG A 3 -47.27 -33.58 8.45
C ARG A 3 -46.23 -33.45 9.57
N GLU A 4 -46.58 -33.90 10.77
CA GLU A 4 -45.60 -34.04 11.86
C GLU A 4 -44.47 -34.96 11.38
N LEU A 5 -43.29 -34.38 11.19
CA LEU A 5 -42.09 -35.17 10.98
C LEU A 5 -41.66 -35.71 12.35
N ASP A 6 -41.64 -37.04 12.48
CA ASP A 6 -41.13 -37.73 13.66
C ASP A 6 -39.59 -37.74 13.65
N TRP A 7 -38.99 -37.08 14.64
CA TRP A 7 -37.54 -36.98 14.84
C TRP A 7 -37.02 -37.91 15.95
N SER A 8 -37.83 -38.86 16.42
CA SER A 8 -37.49 -39.74 17.56
C SER A 8 -36.19 -40.53 17.39
N ASN A 9 -35.74 -40.75 16.15
CA ASN A 9 -34.50 -41.45 15.81
C ASN A 9 -33.41 -40.53 15.22
N ALA A 10 -33.60 -39.21 15.24
CA ALA A 10 -32.62 -38.27 14.69
C ALA A 10 -31.34 -38.25 15.55
N ARG A 11 -30.20 -38.62 14.95
CA ARG A 11 -28.87 -38.55 15.58
C ARG A 11 -28.16 -37.27 15.14
N ARG A 12 -27.64 -36.48 16.08
CA ARG A 12 -26.76 -35.33 15.78
C ARG A 12 -25.41 -35.86 15.29
N GLY A 13 -25.21 -35.84 13.97
CA GLY A 13 -23.90 -36.10 13.36
C GLY A 13 -22.89 -34.99 13.68
N ALA A 14 -21.60 -35.28 13.51
CA ALA A 14 -20.55 -34.27 13.58
C ALA A 14 -20.86 -33.13 12.60
N VAL A 15 -20.68 -31.88 13.02
CA VAL A 15 -20.91 -30.71 12.16
C VAL A 15 -19.96 -30.82 10.97
N ILE A 16 -20.51 -31.11 9.79
CA ILE A 16 -19.73 -31.16 8.56
C ILE A 16 -19.19 -29.75 8.32
N ALA A 17 -17.85 -29.61 8.33
CA ALA A 17 -17.21 -28.35 8.05
C ALA A 17 -17.59 -27.89 6.64
N THR A 18 -18.06 -26.65 6.51
CA THR A 18 -18.34 -26.08 5.19
C THR A 18 -17.01 -25.62 4.58
N PRO A 19 -16.57 -26.18 3.44
CA PRO A 19 -15.27 -25.81 2.87
C PRO A 19 -15.21 -24.32 2.54
N GLY A 20 -14.10 -23.66 2.89
CA GLY A 20 -13.88 -22.24 2.65
C GLY A 20 -14.65 -21.28 3.57
N LYS A 21 -15.33 -21.78 4.61
CA LYS A 21 -16.01 -20.94 5.61
C LYS A 21 -15.51 -21.27 7.01
N THR A 22 -15.14 -20.24 7.76
CA THR A 22 -14.76 -20.36 9.17
C THR A 22 -15.94 -19.96 10.04
N ARG A 23 -16.34 -20.82 10.98
CA ARG A 23 -17.33 -20.45 12.00
C ARG A 23 -16.66 -19.53 13.02
N ILE A 24 -17.20 -18.33 13.18
CA ILE A 24 -16.76 -17.36 14.17
C ILE A 24 -17.92 -17.06 15.13
N THR A 25 -17.58 -16.70 16.36
CA THR A 25 -18.54 -16.15 17.33
C THR A 25 -18.25 -14.67 17.46
N ILE A 26 -19.19 -13.84 17.01
CA ILE A 26 -19.13 -12.38 17.07
C ILE A 26 -20.50 -11.84 17.48
N TYR A 27 -20.53 -10.66 18.10
CA TYR A 27 -21.75 -9.89 18.26
C TYR A 27 -22.00 -9.06 17.01
N ILE A 28 -23.24 -9.03 16.55
CA ILE A 28 -23.76 -8.19 15.46
C ILE A 28 -25.01 -7.52 16.02
N ASP A 29 -25.19 -6.23 15.75
CA ASP A 29 -26.37 -5.51 16.18
C ASP A 29 -27.64 -6.10 15.55
N ASP A 30 -28.73 -6.15 16.32
CA ASP A 30 -29.97 -6.81 15.90
C ASP A 30 -30.57 -6.14 14.65
N ASP A 31 -30.50 -4.81 14.57
CA ASP A 31 -31.00 -4.03 13.43
C ASP A 31 -30.22 -4.34 12.13
N VAL A 32 -28.91 -4.52 12.23
CA VAL A 32 -28.07 -4.94 11.11
C VAL A 32 -28.44 -6.36 10.68
N LEU A 33 -28.61 -7.28 11.63
CA LEU A 33 -28.98 -8.66 11.34
C LEU A 33 -30.34 -8.75 10.63
N ASP A 34 -31.32 -7.99 11.12
CA ASP A 34 -32.68 -7.97 10.56
C ASP A 34 -32.69 -7.33 9.17
N ALA A 35 -31.98 -6.22 8.96
CA ALA A 35 -31.85 -5.62 7.63
C ALA A 35 -31.26 -6.59 6.59
N PHE A 36 -30.27 -7.42 6.99
CA PHE A 36 -29.72 -8.45 6.10
C PHE A 36 -30.67 -9.63 5.89
N ARG A 37 -31.54 -9.96 6.85
CA ARG A 37 -32.57 -10.98 6.68
C ARG A 37 -33.61 -10.54 5.66
N ASP A 38 -34.17 -9.35 5.82
CA ASP A 38 -35.19 -8.80 4.93
C ASP A 38 -34.67 -8.70 3.49
N ARG A 39 -33.45 -8.17 3.33
CA ARG A 39 -32.80 -8.07 2.02
C ARG A 39 -32.57 -9.44 1.38
N ALA A 40 -32.12 -10.42 2.16
CA ALA A 40 -31.81 -11.73 1.63
C ALA A 40 -33.07 -12.52 1.26
N GLU A 41 -34.17 -12.34 2.01
CA GLU A 41 -35.48 -12.90 1.68
C GLU A 41 -35.98 -12.34 0.33
N ALA A 42 -35.88 -11.03 0.13
CA ALA A 42 -36.25 -10.38 -1.13
C ALA A 42 -35.42 -10.89 -2.34
N GLU A 43 -34.14 -11.22 -2.12
CA GLU A 43 -33.25 -11.74 -3.16
C GLU A 43 -33.33 -13.29 -3.32
N GLY A 44 -34.07 -13.99 -2.43
CA GLY A 44 -34.12 -15.46 -2.40
C GLY A 44 -32.80 -16.12 -2.00
N ARG A 45 -31.98 -15.44 -1.19
CA ARG A 45 -30.62 -15.86 -0.79
C ARG A 45 -30.53 -15.98 0.73
N GLY A 46 -29.46 -16.61 1.23
CA GLY A 46 -29.20 -16.63 2.67
C GLY A 46 -28.61 -15.32 3.17
N TYR A 47 -29.08 -14.82 4.33
CA TYR A 47 -28.58 -13.58 4.95
C TYR A 47 -27.05 -13.59 5.17
N GLN A 48 -26.48 -14.75 5.51
CA GLN A 48 -25.02 -14.91 5.66
C GLN A 48 -24.28 -14.66 4.34
N THR A 49 -24.87 -15.03 3.19
CA THR A 49 -24.27 -14.78 1.88
C THR A 49 -24.29 -13.28 1.58
N ALA A 50 -25.42 -12.61 1.81
CA ALA A 50 -25.57 -11.17 1.61
C ALA A 50 -24.59 -10.37 2.50
N MET A 51 -24.47 -10.75 3.78
CA MET A 51 -23.54 -10.14 4.73
C MET A 51 -22.09 -10.35 4.30
N ASN A 52 -21.70 -11.57 3.91
CA ASN A 52 -20.34 -11.86 3.44
C ASN A 52 -19.99 -11.10 2.15
N GLU A 53 -20.95 -10.92 1.23
CA GLU A 53 -20.74 -10.13 0.01
C GLU A 53 -20.53 -8.64 0.35
N ALA A 54 -21.30 -8.10 1.30
CA ALA A 54 -21.09 -6.74 1.79
C ALA A 54 -19.69 -6.54 2.39
N LEU A 55 -19.22 -7.49 3.22
CA LEU A 55 -17.86 -7.48 3.77
C LEU A 55 -16.78 -7.57 2.67
N ARG A 56 -16.99 -8.36 1.62
CA ARG A 56 -16.07 -8.40 0.49
C ARG A 56 -16.01 -7.07 -0.25
N ARG A 57 -17.17 -6.45 -0.50
CA ARG A 57 -17.25 -5.14 -1.14
C ARG A 57 -16.57 -4.05 -0.32
N SER A 58 -16.70 -4.07 1.00
CA SER A 58 -16.03 -3.08 1.86
C SER A 58 -14.51 -3.18 1.79
N LEU A 59 -13.95 -4.40 1.71
CA LEU A 59 -12.51 -4.61 1.55
C LEU A 59 -11.98 -4.03 0.22
N VAL A 60 -12.70 -4.28 -0.88
CA VAL A 60 -12.32 -3.73 -2.20
C VAL A 60 -12.44 -2.20 -2.20
N ALA A 61 -13.51 -1.65 -1.63
CA ALA A 61 -13.71 -0.21 -1.55
C ALA A 61 -12.66 0.49 -0.67
N SER A 62 -12.17 -0.16 0.39
CA SER A 62 -11.08 0.39 1.20
C SER A 62 -9.74 0.40 0.46
N ALA A 63 -9.44 -0.66 -0.31
CA ALA A 63 -8.23 -0.73 -1.11
C ALA A 63 -8.21 0.37 -2.19
N SER A 64 -9.31 0.54 -2.92
CA SER A 64 -9.41 1.53 -3.99
C SER A 64 -9.32 2.97 -3.48
N LYS A 65 -9.92 3.28 -2.32
CA LYS A 65 -9.79 4.60 -1.69
C LYS A 65 -8.35 4.92 -1.32
N HIS A 66 -7.62 3.94 -0.80
CA HIS A 66 -6.23 4.10 -0.41
C HIS A 66 -5.33 4.32 -1.65
N GLU A 67 -5.51 3.54 -2.70
CA GLU A 67 -4.79 3.72 -3.97
C GLU A 67 -5.09 5.08 -4.61
N ALA A 68 -6.35 5.52 -4.62
CA ALA A 68 -6.72 6.83 -5.14
C ALA A 68 -6.08 7.98 -4.35
N LEU A 69 -5.98 7.85 -3.03
CA LEU A 69 -5.30 8.83 -2.18
C LEU A 69 -3.80 8.86 -2.48
N LEU A 70 -3.16 7.70 -2.61
CA LEU A 70 -1.73 7.60 -2.94
C LEU A 70 -1.43 8.20 -4.31
N ALA A 71 -2.24 7.91 -5.34
CA ALA A 71 -2.09 8.49 -6.66
C ALA A 71 -2.24 10.02 -6.63
N ARG A 72 -3.19 10.54 -5.84
CA ARG A 72 -3.38 11.98 -5.66
C ARG A 72 -2.19 12.64 -4.96
N LEU A 73 -1.62 11.99 -3.94
CA LEU A 73 -0.42 12.48 -3.25
C LEU A 73 0.81 12.44 -4.17
N GLN A 74 1.00 11.38 -4.95
CA GLN A 74 2.08 11.26 -5.92
C GLN A 74 2.00 12.36 -6.99
N SER A 75 0.80 12.60 -7.53
CA SER A 75 0.57 13.69 -8.49
C SER A 75 0.83 15.07 -7.89
N ALA A 76 0.41 15.31 -6.64
CA ALA A 76 0.68 16.56 -5.94
C ALA A 76 2.19 16.79 -5.73
N ILE A 77 2.93 15.75 -5.32
CA ILE A 77 4.38 15.83 -5.15
C ILE A 77 5.08 16.09 -6.50
N ALA A 78 4.70 15.37 -7.56
CA ALA A 78 5.26 15.57 -8.89
C ALA A 78 5.03 17.01 -9.40
N GLY A 79 3.81 17.54 -9.21
CA GLY A 79 3.49 18.92 -9.60
C GLY A 79 4.29 19.98 -8.82
N VAL A 80 4.62 19.72 -7.55
CA VAL A 80 5.49 20.59 -6.76
C VAL A 80 6.94 20.54 -7.27
N LEU A 81 7.43 19.37 -7.67
CA LEU A 81 8.79 19.18 -8.17
C LEU A 81 9.01 19.78 -9.57
N GLU A 82 8.01 19.75 -10.44
CA GLU A 82 8.03 20.43 -11.76
C GLU A 82 8.21 21.96 -11.64
N GLY A 83 7.84 22.56 -10.51
CA GLY A 83 8.08 23.97 -10.19
C GLY A 83 9.49 24.28 -9.68
N VAL A 84 10.27 23.28 -9.29
CA VAL A 84 11.66 23.44 -8.82
C VAL A 84 12.59 23.34 -10.03
N ARG A 85 12.75 24.44 -10.76
CA ARG A 85 13.88 24.58 -11.69
C ARG A 85 15.15 24.56 -10.85
N ILE A 86 15.89 23.45 -10.91
CA ILE A 86 17.29 23.43 -10.50
C ILE A 86 17.97 24.46 -11.38
N VAL A 87 18.34 25.61 -10.81
CA VAL A 87 19.22 26.56 -11.48
C VAL A 87 20.51 25.80 -11.77
N ASP A 88 20.84 25.63 -13.05
CA ASP A 88 22.09 24.99 -13.45
C ASP A 88 23.26 25.62 -12.71
N ALA A 89 24.02 24.80 -11.97
CA ALA A 89 25.19 25.27 -11.26
C ALA A 89 26.17 25.90 -12.27
N PRO A 90 26.68 27.12 -12.02
CA PRO A 90 27.53 27.80 -12.98
C PRO A 90 28.80 26.98 -13.23
N LYS A 91 29.08 26.69 -14.50
CA LYS A 91 30.25 25.91 -14.95
C LYS A 91 31.53 26.46 -14.31
N PRO A 92 32.38 25.63 -13.68
CA PRO A 92 33.58 26.12 -13.03
C PRO A 92 34.50 26.80 -14.05
N ARG A 93 34.93 28.03 -13.74
CA ARG A 93 35.85 28.79 -14.60
C ARG A 93 37.18 28.04 -14.74
N PRO A 94 37.75 27.96 -15.95
CA PRO A 94 39.02 27.27 -16.15
C PRO A 94 40.12 27.99 -15.38
N VAL A 95 40.75 27.27 -14.44
CA VAL A 95 41.92 27.77 -13.71
C VAL A 95 43.10 27.73 -14.66
N THR A 96 43.50 28.89 -15.19
CA THR A 96 44.72 29.00 -15.99
C THR A 96 45.93 28.78 -15.08
N LYS A 97 46.59 27.62 -15.20
CA LYS A 97 47.87 27.38 -14.53
C LYS A 97 48.90 28.39 -15.06
N ARG A 98 49.39 29.29 -14.20
CA ARG A 98 50.51 30.17 -14.55
C ARG A 98 51.78 29.34 -14.67
N SER A 99 52.37 29.32 -15.86
CA SER A 99 53.72 28.77 -16.08
C SER A 99 54.76 29.62 -15.30
N PRO A 100 55.75 28.99 -14.65
CA PRO A 100 56.83 29.73 -14.01
C PRO A 100 57.75 30.31 -15.10
N ARG A 101 57.91 31.64 -15.12
CA ARG A 101 58.95 32.32 -15.91
C ARG A 101 60.31 32.04 -15.27
N GLY A 102 61.22 31.51 -16.08
CA GLY A 102 62.61 31.28 -15.69
C GLY A 102 63.35 32.58 -15.37
N GLY A 103 64.33 32.43 -14.48
CA GLY A 103 65.42 33.37 -14.25
C GLY A 103 66.67 32.57 -13.94
N ALA A 104 67.59 32.50 -14.89
CA ALA A 104 68.96 32.02 -14.71
C ALA A 104 69.79 33.04 -13.92
N VAL A 105 71.00 32.63 -13.49
CA VAL A 105 72.20 33.38 -13.04
C VAL A 105 72.71 32.78 -11.69
N THR A 106 73.96 32.39 -11.42
CA THR A 106 75.26 32.30 -12.12
C THR A 106 76.23 31.40 -11.29
N LYS A 107 77.35 31.02 -11.92
CA LYS A 107 78.49 30.17 -11.51
C LYS A 107 79.31 30.57 -10.25
N ALA A 108 80.22 29.64 -9.90
CA ALA A 108 81.54 29.75 -9.22
C ALA A 108 81.51 29.51 -7.68
N THR A 109 82.43 28.82 -6.98
CA THR A 109 83.71 28.14 -7.25
C THR A 109 84.07 27.27 -6.02
N LYS A 110 84.84 26.19 -6.21
CA LYS A 110 85.36 25.22 -5.21
C LYS A 110 86.48 25.83 -4.33
N PRO A 111 86.74 25.37 -3.09
CA PRO A 111 87.84 24.39 -2.82
C PRO A 111 87.48 23.36 -1.71
N ARG A 112 87.72 22.05 -1.86
CA ARG A 112 88.91 21.20 -1.56
C ARG A 112 89.23 20.93 -0.06
N LYS A 113 89.23 19.62 0.25
CA LYS A 113 89.96 18.83 1.28
C LYS A 113 89.52 18.89 2.76
N ARG A 114 89.19 17.72 3.30
CA ARG A 114 90.08 16.92 4.16
C ARG A 114 89.94 15.44 3.81
#